data_AF-A0A1W9YML1-F1
#
_entry.id   AF-A0A1W9YML1-F1
#
_cell.length_a   1.000
_cell.length_b   1.000
_cell.length_c   1.000
_cell.angle_alpha   90.00
_cell.angle_beta   90.00
_cell.angle_gamma   90.00
#
_symmetry.space_group_name_H-M   'P 1'
#
loop_
_entity.id
_entity.type
_entity.pdbx_description
1 polymer ?
#
loop_
_entity_poly.entity_id
_entity_poly.type
_entity_poly.pdbx_seq_one_letter_code
_entity_poly.pdbx_strand_id
1 'polypeptide(L)' 'PKMLRRVLQTIAAMGVPKLALLNSYRVEKSFWQTPFLDPAAIRENLVLGLEQARDTVLPEIIVEKRFKPFVEDRLPA' A
#
# COMPACT_ATOMS: atom_id res chain seq x y z
N PRO A 1 -6.51 2.03 -9.30
CA PRO A 1 -6.41 3.42 -9.83
C PRO A 1 -4.96 3.81 -10.14
N LYS A 2 -4.71 4.68 -11.14
CA LYS A 2 -3.33 5.13 -11.49
C LYS A 2 -2.59 5.77 -10.30
N MET A 3 -3.33 6.43 -9.41
CA MET A 3 -2.80 7.06 -8.19
C MET A 3 -2.11 6.05 -7.27
N LEU A 4 -2.62 4.82 -7.13
CA LEU A 4 -2.05 3.81 -6.22
C LEU A 4 -0.61 3.45 -6.61
N ARG A 5 -0.33 3.27 -7.91
CA ARG A 5 1.03 3.00 -8.40
C ARG A 5 2.01 4.09 -8.01
N ARG A 6 1.61 5.36 -8.19
CA ARG A 6 2.43 6.53 -7.80
C ARG A 6 2.69 6.52 -6.30
N VAL A 7 1.67 6.26 -5.49
CA VAL A 7 1.81 6.19 -4.03
C VAL A 7 2.81 5.10 -3.61
N LEU A 8 2.71 3.90 -4.19
CA LEU A 8 3.64 2.79 -3.90
C LEU A 8 5.08 3.17 -4.24
N GLN A 9 5.32 3.71 -5.44
CA GLN A 9 6.66 4.16 -5.86
C GLN A 9 7.20 5.26 -4.95
N THR A 10 6.39 6.27 -4.62
CA THR A 10 6.79 7.39 -3.76
C THR A 10 7.11 6.92 -2.34
N ILE A 11 6.30 6.05 -1.75
CA ILE A 11 6.53 5.51 -0.39
C ILE A 11 7.83 4.73 -0.32
N ALA A 12 8.07 3.85 -1.30
CA ALA A 12 9.33 3.11 -1.39
C ALA A 12 10.53 4.05 -1.56
N ALA A 13 10.43 5.03 -2.47
CA ALA A 13 11.52 5.98 -2.71
C ALA A 13 11.83 6.88 -1.50
N MET A 14 10.84 7.13 -0.63
CA MET A 14 11.02 7.91 0.60
C MET A 14 11.52 7.09 1.79
N GLY A 15 11.76 5.78 1.63
CA GLY A 15 12.23 4.91 2.72
C GLY A 15 11.18 4.68 3.82
N VAL A 16 9.89 4.80 3.50
CA VAL A 16 8.82 4.55 4.48
C VAL A 16 8.77 3.06 4.77
N PRO A 17 8.92 2.61 6.03
CA PRO A 17 9.10 1.19 6.33
C PRO A 17 7.80 0.36 6.22
N LYS A 18 6.64 1.00 6.35
CA LYS A 18 5.34 0.32 6.42
C LYS A 18 4.21 1.17 5.85
N LEU A 19 3.37 0.56 5.01
CA LEU A 19 2.16 1.16 4.44
C LEU A 19 0.95 0.28 4.75
N ALA A 20 -0.08 0.88 5.36
CA ALA A 20 -1.38 0.27 5.52
C ALA A 20 -2.41 0.92 4.58
N LEU A 21 -2.99 0.13 3.68
CA LEU A 21 -4.13 0.53 2.85
C LEU A 21 -5.42 0.14 3.58
N LEU A 22 -6.09 1.14 4.15
CA LEU A 22 -7.30 0.94 4.95
C LEU A 22 -8.55 1.43 4.23
N ASN A 23 -9.62 0.63 4.26
CA ASN A 23 -10.91 1.05 3.75
C ASN A 23 -11.56 2.12 4.61
N SER A 24 -12.16 3.13 3.97
CA SER A 24 -12.95 4.17 4.62
C SER A 24 -14.28 4.38 3.88
N TYR A 25 -15.20 5.14 4.49
CA TYR A 25 -16.57 5.30 3.99
C TYR A 25 -16.67 5.79 2.53
N ARG A 26 -15.73 6.63 2.07
CA ARG A 26 -15.73 7.21 0.73
C ARG A 26 -14.92 6.42 -0.31
N VAL A 27 -14.31 5.29 0.07
CA VAL A 27 -13.55 4.47 -0.87
C VAL A 27 -14.53 3.68 -1.75
N GLU A 28 -14.43 3.88 -3.06
CA GLU A 28 -15.22 3.12 -4.01
C GLU A 28 -14.86 1.63 -3.97
N LYS A 29 -15.87 0.75 -4.10
CA LYS A 29 -15.66 -0.70 -4.14
C LYS A 29 -14.69 -1.14 -5.25
N SER A 30 -14.70 -0.41 -6.37
CA SER A 30 -13.82 -0.61 -7.53
C SER A 30 -12.33 -0.50 -7.17
N PHE A 31 -11.98 0.28 -6.14
CA PHE A 31 -10.60 0.37 -5.64
C PHE A 31 -10.07 -1.00 -5.24
N TRP A 32 -10.86 -1.78 -4.50
CA TRP A 32 -10.47 -3.09 -3.97
C TRP A 32 -10.43 -4.22 -5.01
N GLN A 33 -10.93 -3.96 -6.21
CA GLN A 33 -10.94 -4.88 -7.35
C GLN A 33 -9.87 -4.51 -8.39
N THR A 34 -9.09 -3.44 -8.15
CA THR A 34 -8.06 -3.00 -9.08
C THR A 34 -6.93 -4.04 -9.19
N PRO A 35 -6.40 -4.32 -10.40
CA PRO A 35 -5.28 -5.25 -10.55
C PRO A 35 -3.99 -4.74 -9.89
N PHE A 36 -3.90 -3.44 -9.57
CA PHE A 36 -2.75 -2.87 -8.87
C PHE A 36 -2.68 -3.23 -7.38
N LEU A 37 -3.69 -3.93 -6.84
CA LEU A 37 -3.63 -4.54 -5.51
C LEU A 37 -3.12 -5.99 -5.54
N ASP A 38 -2.87 -6.54 -6.73
CA ASP A 38 -2.21 -7.85 -6.85
C ASP A 38 -0.79 -7.78 -6.23
N PRO A 39 -0.37 -8.77 -5.43
CA PRO A 39 0.94 -8.76 -4.78
C PRO A 39 2.12 -8.56 -5.76
N ALA A 40 2.05 -9.12 -6.97
CA ALA A 40 3.10 -8.94 -7.96
C ALA A 40 3.13 -7.50 -8.49
N ALA A 41 1.95 -6.93 -8.78
CA ALA A 41 1.84 -5.53 -9.22
C ALA A 41 2.27 -4.54 -8.13
N ILE A 42 1.95 -4.82 -6.86
CA ILE A 42 2.43 -4.03 -5.73
C ILE A 42 3.95 -4.09 -5.68
N ARG A 43 4.52 -5.30 -5.68
CA ARG A 43 5.96 -5.51 -5.60
C ARG A 43 6.70 -4.82 -6.74
N GLU A 44 6.21 -4.92 -7.97
CA GLU A 44 6.78 -4.23 -9.13
C GLU A 44 6.87 -2.72 -8.90
N ASN A 45 5.79 -2.09 -8.44
CA ASN A 45 5.78 -0.64 -8.19
C ASN A 45 6.67 -0.23 -7.01
N LEU A 46 6.82 -1.07 -5.99
CA LEU A 46 7.76 -0.81 -4.90
C LEU A 46 9.21 -0.88 -5.40
N VAL A 47 9.55 -1.91 -6.18
CA VAL A 47 10.90 -2.07 -6.76
C VAL A 47 11.25 -0.86 -7.64
N LEU A 48 10.33 -0.41 -8.50
CA LEU A 48 10.54 0.81 -9.30
C LEU A 48 10.81 2.04 -8.42
N GLY A 49 10.15 2.17 -7.27
CA GLY A 49 10.43 3.26 -6.32
C GLY A 49 11.81 3.13 -5.66
N LEU A 50 12.18 1.92 -5.23
CA LEU A 50 13.49 1.64 -4.62
C LEU A 50 14.64 1.89 -5.61
N GLU A 51 14.48 1.52 -6.88
CA GLU A 51 15.46 1.79 -7.94
C GLU A 51 15.80 3.27 -8.06
N GLN A 52 14.79 4.15 -7.94
CA GLN A 52 15.00 5.61 -7.99
C GLN A 52 15.79 6.12 -6.77
N ALA A 53 15.55 5.53 -5.60
CA ALA A 53 16.24 5.89 -4.35
C ALA A 53 17.59 5.19 -4.16
N ARG A 54 17.92 4.20 -5.02
CA ARG A 54 19.05 3.27 -4.83
C ARG A 54 18.98 2.54 -3.48
N ASP A 55 17.77 2.27 -3.01
CA ASP A 55 17.50 1.48 -1.81
C ASP A 55 17.19 0.03 -2.18
N THR A 56 17.25 -0.87 -1.20
CA THR A 56 17.01 -2.32 -1.35
C THR A 56 16.00 -2.88 -0.35
N VAL A 57 15.59 -2.08 0.64
CA VAL A 57 14.67 -2.54 1.69
C VAL A 57 13.22 -2.36 1.22
N LEU A 58 12.53 -3.47 1.01
CA LEU A 58 11.10 -3.44 0.68
C LEU A 58 10.25 -3.03 1.89
N PRO A 59 9.29 -2.11 1.73
CA PRO A 59 8.37 -1.76 2.80
C PRO A 59 7.34 -2.86 3.04
N GLU A 60 6.89 -2.99 4.28
CA GLU A 60 5.77 -3.87 4.63
C GLU A 60 4.45 -3.26 4.14
N ILE A 61 3.68 -4.02 3.37
CA ILE A 61 2.36 -3.58 2.86
C ILE A 61 1.26 -4.37 3.55
N ILE A 62 0.33 -3.67 4.19
CA ILE A 62 -0.87 -4.24 4.79
C ILE A 62 -2.09 -3.74 4.01
N VAL A 63 -3.00 -4.65 3.68
CA VAL A 63 -4.23 -4.35 2.94
C VAL A 63 -5.43 -4.71 3.81
N GLU A 64 -6.09 -3.70 4.37
CA GLU A 64 -7.21 -3.84 5.30
C GLU A 64 -8.51 -3.35 4.67
N LYS A 65 -9.29 -4.30 4.16
CA LYS A 65 -10.57 -4.02 3.49
C LYS A 65 -11.69 -3.57 4.44
N ARG A 66 -11.47 -3.69 5.75
CA ARG A 66 -12.47 -3.37 6.78
C ARG A 66 -11.83 -2.48 7.85
N PHE A 67 -12.44 -1.33 8.11
CA PHE A 67 -11.98 -0.38 9.11
C PHE A 67 -12.10 -0.92 10.54
N LYS A 68 -13.27 -1.45 10.88
CA LYS A 68 -13.61 -1.85 12.25
C LYS A 68 -12.69 -2.94 12.83
N PRO A 69 -12.46 -4.08 12.14
CA PRO A 69 -11.52 -5.09 12.63
C PRO A 69 -10.08 -4.57 12.77
N PHE A 70 -9.64 -3.69 11.86
CA PHE A 70 -8.30 -3.12 11.97
C PHE A 70 -8.12 -2.30 13.26
N VAL A 71 -9.10 -1.47 13.61
CA VAL A 71 -9.01 -0.64 14.83
C VAL A 71 -9.09 -1.49 16.10
N GLU A 72 -10.00 -2.46 16.13
CA GLU A 72 -10.24 -3.30 17.31
C GLU A 72 -9.10 -4.31 17.56
N ASP A 73 -8.52 -4.88 16.51
CA ASP A 73 -7.56 -5.99 16.62
C ASP A 73 -6.09 -5.57 16.48
N ARG A 74 -5.77 -4.43 15.84
CA ARG A 74 -4.38 -4.05 15.47
C ARG A 74 -3.86 -2.80 16.15
N LEU A 75 -4.71 -1.90 16.63
CA LEU A 75 -4.25 -0.68 17.30
C LEU A 75 -4.23 -0.88 18.83
N PRO A 76 -3.16 -0.46 19.52
CA PRO A 76 -3.14 -0.48 20.98
C PRO A 76 -4.18 0.51 21.52
N ALA A 77 -4.83 0.14 22.64
CA ALA A 77 -5.83 0.92 23.34
C ALA A 77 -5.25 2.18 24.02
#